data_AF-A0A0Q8XLM4-F1
#
_entry.id   AF-A0A0Q8XLM4-F1
#
_cell.length_a   1.000
_cell.length_b   1.000
_cell.length_c   1.000
_cell.angle_alpha   90.00
_cell.angle_beta   90.00
_cell.angle_gamma   90.00
#
_symmetry.space_group_name_H-M   'P 1'
#
loop_
_entity.id
_entity.type
_entity.pdbx_description
1 polymer ?
#
loop_
_entity_poly.entity_id
_entity_poly.type
_entity_poly.pdbx_seq_one_letter_code
_entity_poly.pdbx_strand_id
1 'polypeptide(L)'
;MDLDEALGRLSATPMPAGLAEIEGKVFARVREEAAFAAQATHRLRVGAVAVVVALGLGFAAGSPVTATASPDTLSPFGPSSPLAPSTLLAAG
;
A
#
# COMPACT_ATOMS: atom_id res chain seq x y z
N MET A 1 -18.58 -25.97 -33.59
CA MET A 1 -17.25 -26.38 -33.08
C MET A 1 -17.52 -27.20 -31.84
N ASP A 2 -17.06 -28.44 -31.82
CA ASP A 2 -17.30 -29.38 -30.73
C ASP A 2 -16.34 -29.09 -29.57
N LEU A 3 -16.82 -29.19 -28.32
CA LEU A 3 -16.00 -28.92 -27.13
C LEU A 3 -14.87 -29.94 -27.01
N ASP A 4 -15.15 -31.21 -27.34
CA ASP A 4 -14.15 -32.27 -27.31
C ASP A 4 -13.03 -32.03 -28.33
N GLU A 5 -13.37 -31.47 -29.49
CA GLU A 5 -12.39 -31.07 -30.50
C GLU A 5 -11.52 -29.89 -30.01
N ALA A 6 -12.12 -28.94 -29.28
CA ALA A 6 -11.37 -27.84 -28.67
C ALA A 6 -10.43 -28.32 -27.53
N LEU A 7 -10.91 -29.23 -26.69
CA LEU A 7 -10.12 -29.84 -25.61
C LEU A 7 -9.01 -30.75 -26.14
N GLY A 8 -9.29 -31.52 -27.20
CA GLY A 8 -8.30 -32.33 -27.90
C GLY A 8 -7.14 -31.48 -28.43
N ARG A 9 -7.44 -30.35 -29.09
CA ARG A 9 -6.41 -29.40 -29.55
C ARG A 9 -5.61 -28.77 -28.41
N LEU A 10 -6.28 -28.44 -27.30
CA LEU A 10 -5.60 -27.90 -26.12
C LEU A 10 -4.63 -28.93 -25.53
N SER A 11 -5.04 -30.20 -25.44
CA SER A 11 -4.20 -31.28 -24.90
C SER A 11 -2.97 -31.57 -25.75
N ALA A 12 -3.06 -31.37 -27.07
CA ALA A 12 -1.96 -31.52 -28.01
C ALA A 12 -0.99 -30.32 -28.02
N THR A 13 -1.35 -29.22 -27.35
CA THR A 13 -0.50 -28.02 -27.30
C THR A 13 0.69 -28.26 -26.36
N PRO A 14 1.93 -28.04 -26.81
CA PRO A 14 3.11 -28.18 -25.95
C PRO A 14 3.00 -27.29 -24.72
N MET A 15 3.34 -27.83 -23.55
CA MET A 15 3.31 -27.06 -22.31
C MET A 15 4.29 -25.88 -22.43
N PRO A 16 3.83 -24.62 -22.22
CA PRO A 16 4.71 -23.47 -22.34
C PRO A 16 5.84 -23.55 -21.31
N ALA A 17 7.09 -23.41 -21.76
CA ALA A 17 8.26 -23.46 -20.88
C ALA A 17 8.18 -22.45 -19.71
N GLY A 18 7.50 -21.32 -19.94
CA GLY A 18 7.27 -20.30 -18.92
C GLY A 18 6.41 -20.76 -17.74
N LEU A 19 5.55 -21.79 -17.88
CA LEU A 19 4.70 -22.27 -16.77
C LEU A 19 5.53 -22.84 -15.61
N ALA A 20 6.62 -23.55 -15.94
CA ALA A 20 7.53 -24.10 -14.92
C ALA A 20 8.24 -23.00 -14.11
N GLU A 21 8.40 -21.81 -14.70
CA GLU A 21 9.02 -20.67 -14.02
C GLU A 21 8.04 -19.85 -13.18
N ILE A 22 6.73 -20.01 -13.38
CA ILE A 22 5.71 -19.20 -12.68
C ILE A 22 5.83 -19.41 -11.17
N GLU A 23 6.00 -20.65 -10.72
CA GLU A 23 6.14 -20.97 -9.29
C GLU A 23 7.32 -20.21 -8.67
N GLY A 24 8.50 -20.26 -9.32
CA GLY A 24 9.68 -19.52 -8.88
C GLY A 24 9.47 -18.01 -8.85
N LYS A 25 8.79 -17.46 -9.87
CA LYS A 25 8.46 -16.02 -9.95
C LYS A 25 7.49 -15.58 -8.86
N VAL A 26 6.47 -16.39 -8.54
CA VAL A 26 5.51 -16.11 -7.48
C VAL A 26 6.20 -16.14 -6.12
N PHE A 27 6.99 -17.17 -5.81
CA PHE A 27 7.70 -17.24 -4.53
C PHE A 27 8.76 -16.14 -4.39
N ALA A 28 9.42 -15.75 -5.48
CA ALA A 28 10.31 -14.59 -5.46
C ALA A 28 9.56 -13.31 -5.07
N ARG A 29 8.40 -13.04 -5.68
CA ARG A 29 7.57 -11.89 -5.33
C ARG A 29 7.05 -11.91 -3.90
N VAL A 30 6.56 -13.06 -3.41
CA VAL A 30 6.12 -13.19 -2.02
C VAL A 30 7.25 -12.89 -1.04
N ARG A 31 8.47 -13.35 -1.33
CA ARG A 31 9.65 -13.05 -0.49
C ARG A 31 10.02 -11.58 -0.51
N GLU A 32 9.97 -10.92 -1.66
CA GLU A 32 10.22 -9.48 -1.78
C GLU A 32 9.19 -8.66 -0.99
N GLU A 33 7.91 -9.01 -1.13
CA GLU A 33 6.80 -8.38 -0.39
C GLU A 33 6.97 -8.57 1.13
N ALA A 34 7.30 -9.79 1.58
CA ALA A 34 7.54 -10.09 2.98
C ALA A 34 8.75 -9.33 3.54
N ALA A 35 9.83 -9.21 2.76
CA ALA A 35 11.01 -8.44 3.15
C ALA A 35 10.67 -6.94 3.28
N PHE A 36 9.87 -6.40 2.35
CA PHE A 36 9.40 -5.02 2.41
C PHE A 36 8.51 -4.77 3.64
N ALA A 37 7.58 -5.67 3.94
CA ALA A 37 6.73 -5.59 5.14
C ALA A 37 7.53 -5.66 6.44
N ALA A 38 8.57 -6.52 6.49
CA ALA A 38 9.47 -6.60 7.63
C ALA A 38 10.25 -5.28 7.86
N GLN A 39 10.68 -4.61 6.78
CA GLN A 39 11.33 -3.30 6.87
C GLN A 39 10.35 -2.20 7.31
N ALA A 40 9.11 -2.22 6.81
CA ALA A 40 8.08 -1.26 7.19
C ALA A 40 7.72 -1.38 8.68
N THR A 41 7.56 -2.61 9.20
CA THR A 41 7.30 -2.85 10.62
C THR A 41 8.48 -2.45 11.50
N HIS A 42 9.73 -2.66 11.07
CA HIS A 42 10.89 -2.16 11.79
C HIS A 42 10.89 -0.63 11.88
N ARG A 43 10.62 0.07 10.78
CA ARG A 43 10.54 1.54 10.76
C ARG A 43 9.44 2.06 11.68
N LEU A 44 8.27 1.42 11.66
CA LEU A 44 7.15 1.75 12.54
C LEU A 44 7.51 1.57 14.02
N ARG A 45 8.19 0.47 14.37
CA ARG A 45 8.64 0.20 15.74
C ARG A 45 9.65 1.23 16.24
N VAL A 46 10.63 1.61 15.41
CA VAL A 46 11.59 2.68 15.76
C VAL A 46 10.89 4.02 15.95
N GLY A 47 9.95 4.37 15.08
CA GLY A 47 9.13 5.57 15.23
C GLY A 47 8.30 5.58 16.52
N ALA A 48 7.68 4.45 16.86
CA ALA A 48 6.90 4.31 18.09
C ALA A 48 7.78 4.49 19.35
N VAL A 49 8.99 3.92 19.37
CA VAL A 49 9.94 4.11 20.48
C VAL A 49 10.34 5.59 20.60
N ALA A 50 10.63 6.26 19.48
CA ALA A 50 10.99 7.67 19.49
C ALA A 50 9.87 8.56 20.06
N VAL A 51 8.60 8.29 19.70
CA VAL A 51 7.44 9.00 20.26
C VAL A 51 7.32 8.78 21.77
N VAL A 52 7.43 7.52 22.24
CA VAL A 52 7.35 7.22 23.68
C VAL A 52 8.47 7.92 24.46
N VAL A 53 9.70 7.90 23.95
CA VAL A 53 10.84 8.58 24.58
C VAL A 53 10.64 10.10 24.61
N ALA A 54 10.20 10.71 23.51
CA ALA A 54 9.96 12.15 23.43
C ALA A 54 8.83 12.59 24.39
N LEU A 55 7.73 11.82 24.46
CA LEU A 55 6.65 12.07 25.42
C LEU A 55 7.17 11.93 26.86
N GLY A 56 7.87 10.85 27.19
CA GLY A 56 8.43 10.64 28.53
C GLY A 56 9.39 11.75 28.96
N LEU A 57 10.24 12.22 28.05
CA LEU A 57 11.15 13.35 28.31
C LEU A 57 10.38 14.66 28.50
N GLY A 58 9.33 14.91 27.72
CA GLY A 58 8.45 16.07 27.88
C GLY A 58 7.71 16.09 29.22
N PHE A 59 7.20 14.93 29.67
CA PHE A 59 6.60 14.79 31.00
C PHE A 59 7.63 15.01 32.13
N ALA A 60 8.82 14.42 32.02
CA ALA A 60 9.87 14.55 33.04
C ALA A 60 10.47 15.96 33.12
N ALA A 61 10.53 16.69 32.00
CA ALA A 61 11.01 18.07 31.95
C ALA A 61 9.99 19.11 32.45
N GLY A 62 8.76 18.69 32.80
CA GLY A 62 7.75 19.56 33.44
C GLY A 62 7.24 20.70 32.56
N SER A 63 7.42 20.64 31.24
CA SER A 63 7.02 21.70 30.33
C SER A 63 5.84 21.26 29.45
N PRO A 64 4.64 21.85 29.60
CA PRO A 64 3.58 21.64 28.63
C PRO A 64 3.99 22.35 27.33
N VAL A 65 4.53 21.61 26.36
CA VAL A 65 4.59 22.09 24.98
C VAL A 65 3.15 22.24 24.52
N THR A 66 2.62 23.45 24.62
CA THR A 66 1.40 23.86 23.93
C THR A 66 1.75 23.98 22.45
N ALA A 67 1.81 22.85 21.75
CA ALA A 67 1.77 22.87 20.29
C ALA A 67 0.38 23.38 19.92
N THR A 68 0.29 24.66 19.56
CA THR A 68 -0.90 25.20 18.89
C THR A 68 -1.03 24.46 17.57
N ALA A 69 -1.97 23.51 17.50
CA ALA A 69 -2.35 22.93 16.23
C ALA A 69 -2.92 24.06 15.36
N SER A 70 -2.18 24.46 14.33
CA SER A 70 -2.76 25.27 13.26
C SER A 70 -3.83 24.43 12.57
N PRO A 71 -5.12 24.86 12.56
CA PRO A 71 -6.17 24.13 11.89
C PRO A 71 -6.15 24.50 10.40
N ASP A 72 -5.12 24.08 9.66
CA ASP A 72 -5.24 24.01 8.21
C ASP A 72 -5.84 22.65 7.84
N THR A 73 -7.14 22.54 8.08
CA THR A 73 -7.99 21.52 7.46
C THR A 73 -8.11 21.82 5.96
N LEU A 74 -7.05 21.54 5.20
CA LEU A 74 -7.15 21.33 3.76
C LEU A 74 -7.75 19.93 3.52
N SER A 75 -9.00 19.74 3.93
CA SER A 75 -9.77 18.57 3.53
C SER A 75 -10.05 18.67 2.02
N PRO A 76 -9.53 17.74 1.19
CA PRO A 76 -9.76 17.77 -0.26
C PRO A 76 -11.24 17.57 -0.64
N PHE A 77 -12.10 17.21 0.33
CA PHE A 77 -13.54 16.97 0.16
C PHE A 77 -14.41 17.94 0.98
N GLY A 78 -13.90 19.12 1.33
CA GLY A 78 -14.73 20.18 1.94
C GLY A 78 -15.82 20.70 0.98
N PRO A 79 -16.93 21.26 1.50
CA PRO A 79 -18.10 21.69 0.73
C PRO A 79 -17.81 22.80 -0.31
N SER A 80 -16.60 23.37 -0.29
CA SER A 80 -16.11 24.39 -1.22
C SER A 80 -14.89 23.93 -2.03
N SER A 81 -14.65 22.62 -2.17
CA SER A 81 -13.53 22.08 -2.97
C SER A 81 -13.80 22.21 -4.48
N PRO A 82 -13.03 23.02 -5.23
CA PRO A 82 -13.16 23.16 -6.69
C PRO A 82 -12.76 21.89 -7.47
N LEU A 83 -12.31 20.85 -6.76
CA LEU A 83 -11.80 19.58 -7.29
C LEU A 83 -12.73 18.40 -7.01
N ALA A 84 -14.03 18.64 -6.74
CA ALA A 84 -15.00 17.55 -6.64
C ALA A 84 -15.00 16.73 -7.96
N PRO A 85 -15.02 15.39 -7.92
CA PRO A 85 -14.88 14.56 -9.13
C PRO A 85 -15.88 14.90 -10.25
N SER A 86 -17.06 15.42 -9.89
CA SER A 86 -18.09 15.85 -10.83
C SER A 86 -17.75 17.14 -11.59
N THR A 87 -16.92 18.05 -11.04
CA THR A 87 -16.51 19.26 -11.77
C THR A 87 -15.51 18.94 -12.88
N LEU A 88 -14.67 17.90 -12.71
CA LEU A 88 -13.81 17.37 -13.78
C LEU A 88 -14.62 16.69 -14.89
N LEU A 89 -15.72 15.99 -14.55
CA LEU A 89 -16.59 15.36 -15.55
C LEU A 89 -17.44 16.37 -16.32
N ALA A 90 -17.86 17.47 -15.69
CA ALA A 90 -18.62 18.53 -16.35
C ALA A 90 -17.75 19.45 -17.23
N ALA A 91 -16.43 19.47 -17.03
CA ALA A 91 -15.47 20.21 -17.85
C ALA A 91 -14.81 19.35 -18.95
N GLY A 92 -15.17 18.06 -19.05
CA GLY A 92 -14.69 17.11 -20.05
C GLY A 92 -15.61 17.02 -21.26
#